data_AF-A0A6I1F6R4-F1
#
_entry.id   AF-A0A6I1F6R4-F1
#
_cell.length_a   1.000
_cell.length_b   1.000
_cell.length_c   1.000
_cell.angle_alpha   90.00
_cell.angle_beta   90.00
_cell.angle_gamma   90.00
#
_symmetry.space_group_name_H-M   'P 1'
#
loop_
_entity.id
_entity.type
_entity.pdbx_description
1 polymer ?
#
loop_
_entity_poly.entity_id
_entity_poly.type
_entity_poly.pdbx_seq_one_letter_code
_entity_poly.pdbx_strand_id
1 'polypeptide(L)'
;MAPINLSSVSQALPLTNTSTVAKSSVADTQKSFASFLKESINNVNEAQNASDVLTNKLAKGEDVDLSQVMITSQKASITLQATMEIRNKAVEAYQEMMRMSV
;
A
#
# COMPACT_ATOMS: atom_id res chain seq x y z
N MET A 1 -46.85 4.23 51.79
CA MET A 1 -45.44 4.61 52.05
C MET A 1 -44.53 3.95 51.03
N ALA A 2 -43.86 4.77 50.20
CA ALA A 2 -42.51 4.56 49.65
C ALA A 2 -42.11 5.91 48.98
N PRO A 3 -40.97 6.54 49.33
CA PRO A 3 -40.61 7.83 48.74
C PRO A 3 -39.99 7.66 47.34
N ILE A 4 -40.48 8.46 46.40
CA ILE A 4 -39.91 8.63 45.06
C ILE A 4 -38.56 9.33 45.21
N ASN A 5 -37.48 8.63 44.88
CA ASN A 5 -36.12 9.19 44.85
C ASN A 5 -35.92 9.96 43.54
N LEU A 6 -35.75 11.29 43.63
CA LEU A 6 -35.27 12.14 42.55
C LEU A 6 -33.76 12.35 42.69
N SER A 7 -32.96 11.47 42.11
CA SER A 7 -31.53 11.71 41.92
C SER A 7 -31.30 12.60 40.71
N SER A 8 -31.18 13.89 40.99
CA SER A 8 -30.18 14.82 40.46
C SER A 8 -29.81 14.71 38.97
N VAL A 9 -30.40 15.63 38.21
CA VAL A 9 -29.74 16.36 37.12
C VAL A 9 -28.30 16.70 37.54
N SER A 10 -27.31 16.21 36.78
CA SER A 10 -26.05 16.87 36.40
C SER A 10 -25.03 15.84 35.96
N GLN A 11 -24.82 15.70 34.65
CA GLN A 11 -23.46 15.80 34.11
C GLN A 11 -23.52 15.94 32.60
N ALA A 12 -22.86 17.02 32.15
CA ALA A 12 -22.85 17.52 30.80
C ALA A 12 -22.38 16.49 29.78
N LEU A 13 -22.94 16.61 28.58
CA LEU A 13 -22.42 15.96 27.38
C LEU A 13 -20.93 16.33 27.20
N PRO A 14 -20.02 15.36 26.99
CA PRO A 14 -18.69 15.67 26.52
C PRO A 14 -18.79 16.10 25.05
N LEU A 15 -18.65 17.40 24.80
CA LEU A 15 -18.34 17.91 23.48
C LEU A 15 -16.87 17.61 23.16
N THR A 16 -16.66 17.14 21.94
CA THR A 16 -15.40 17.10 21.17
C THR A 16 -14.68 15.74 21.14
N ASN A 17 -15.20 14.92 20.23
CA ASN A 17 -14.48 13.98 19.38
C ASN A 17 -13.05 14.44 19.04
N THR A 18 -12.09 14.03 19.86
CA THR A 18 -10.69 13.92 19.42
C THR A 18 -10.54 12.51 18.89
N SER A 19 -10.35 12.41 17.57
CA SER A 19 -10.05 11.20 16.84
C SER A 19 -9.05 10.34 17.59
N THR A 20 -9.54 9.28 18.22
CA THR A 20 -8.71 8.18 18.67
C THR A 20 -8.17 7.50 17.42
N VAL A 21 -6.98 7.93 16.98
CA VAL A 21 -6.16 7.15 16.07
C VAL A 21 -5.99 5.79 16.75
N ALA A 22 -6.72 4.80 16.25
CA ALA A 22 -6.65 3.44 16.71
C ALA A 22 -5.17 3.03 16.70
N LYS A 23 -4.66 2.70 17.88
CA LYS A 23 -3.32 2.16 18.06
C LYS A 23 -3.32 0.75 17.46
N SER A 24 -3.22 0.65 16.14
CA SER A 24 -2.95 -0.61 15.45
C SER A 24 -1.64 -1.15 16.00
N SER A 25 -1.69 -2.33 16.62
CA SER A 25 -0.48 -2.97 17.13
C SER A 25 0.41 -3.35 15.94
N VAL A 26 1.73 -3.39 16.15
CA VAL A 26 2.70 -3.80 15.12
C VAL A 26 2.36 -5.20 14.56
N ALA A 27 1.75 -6.06 15.38
CA ALA A 27 1.26 -7.38 14.97
C ALA A 27 0.06 -7.33 14.01
N ASP A 28 -0.88 -6.38 14.19
CA ASP A 28 -2.00 -6.18 13.27
C ASP A 28 -1.51 -5.64 11.91
N THR A 29 -0.53 -4.74 11.93
CA THR A 29 0.14 -4.24 10.71
C THR A 29 0.90 -5.35 9.99
N GLN A 30 1.60 -6.24 10.71
CA GLN A 30 2.31 -7.38 10.13
C GLN A 30 1.35 -8.40 9.49
N LYS A 31 0.19 -8.65 10.10
CA LYS A 31 -0.84 -9.54 9.54
C LYS A 31 -1.50 -8.95 8.30
N SER A 32 -1.76 -7.64 8.31
CA SER A 32 -2.26 -6.90 7.14
C SER A 32 -1.25 -6.93 5.99
N PHE A 33 0.03 -6.70 6.28
CA PHE A 33 1.11 -6.78 5.31
C PHE A 33 1.27 -8.18 4.70
N ALA A 34 1.23 -9.24 5.52
CA ALA A 34 1.29 -10.61 5.03
C ALA A 34 0.12 -10.97 4.10
N SER A 35 -1.08 -10.48 4.42
CA SER A 35 -2.27 -10.68 3.56
C SER A 35 -2.15 -9.90 2.25
N PHE A 36 -1.68 -8.65 2.31
CA PHE A 36 -1.42 -7.83 1.12
C PHE A 36 -0.34 -8.43 0.21
N LEU A 37 0.72 -8.99 0.80
CA LEU A 37 1.79 -9.64 0.06
C LEU A 37 1.28 -10.89 -0.67
N LYS A 38 0.42 -11.69 -0.01
CA LYS A 38 -0.20 -12.86 -0.62
C LYS A 38 -1.12 -12.48 -1.78
N GLU A 39 -1.92 -11.43 -1.61
CA GLU A 39 -2.78 -10.87 -2.67
C GLU A 39 -1.93 -10.41 -3.87
N SER A 40 -0.84 -9.69 -3.58
CA SER A 40 0.06 -9.17 -4.61
C SER A 40 0.74 -10.28 -5.41
N ILE A 41 1.15 -11.37 -4.76
CA ILE A 41 1.73 -12.54 -5.46
C ILE A 41 0.70 -13.19 -6.38
N ASN A 42 -0.56 -13.31 -5.95
CA ASN A 42 -1.64 -13.79 -6.82
C ASN A 42 -1.87 -12.85 -8.01
N ASN A 43 -1.87 -11.54 -7.76
CA ASN A 43 -2.08 -10.55 -8.81
C ASN A 43 -0.96 -10.57 -9.87
N VAL A 44 0.28 -10.79 -9.45
CA VAL A 44 1.41 -11.01 -10.37
C VAL A 44 1.23 -12.27 -11.20
N ASN A 45 0.71 -13.36 -10.62
CA ASN A 45 0.43 -14.58 -11.37
C ASN A 45 -0.65 -14.37 -12.44
N GLU A 46 -1.73 -13.64 -12.12
CA GLU A 46 -2.74 -13.24 -13.10
C GLU A 46 -2.18 -12.34 -14.19
N ALA A 47 -1.38 -11.34 -13.81
CA ALA A 47 -0.74 -10.43 -14.75
C ALA A 47 0.22 -11.16 -15.70
N GLN A 48 0.97 -12.15 -15.21
CA GLN A 48 1.84 -13.02 -16.00
C GLN A 48 1.05 -13.77 -17.06
N ASN A 49 -0.07 -14.40 -16.66
CA ASN A 49 -0.92 -15.16 -17.56
C ASN A 49 -1.57 -14.25 -18.63
N ALA A 50 -2.01 -13.05 -18.23
CA ALA A 50 -2.51 -12.04 -19.17
C ALA A 50 -1.41 -11.57 -20.16
N SER A 51 -0.18 -11.40 -19.68
CA SER A 51 0.99 -11.08 -20.51
C SER A 51 1.32 -12.19 -21.50
N ASP A 52 1.20 -13.47 -21.14
CA ASP A 52 1.44 -14.58 -22.06
C ASP A 52 0.41 -14.62 -23.20
N VAL A 53 -0.84 -14.29 -22.90
CA VAL A 53 -1.92 -14.14 -23.90
C VAL A 53 -1.64 -12.95 -24.83
N LEU A 54 -1.21 -11.81 -24.28
CA LEU A 54 -0.87 -10.62 -25.05
C LEU A 54 0.38 -10.81 -25.89
N THR A 55 1.39 -11.52 -25.37
CA THR A 55 2.62 -11.89 -26.10
C THR A 55 2.30 -12.80 -27.28
N ASN A 56 1.40 -13.75 -27.10
CA ASN A 56 0.88 -14.57 -28.21
C ASN A 56 0.15 -13.75 -29.27
N LYS A 57 -0.54 -12.67 -28.88
CA LYS A 57 -1.16 -11.73 -29.82
C LYS A 57 -0.13 -10.84 -30.51
N LEU A 58 0.91 -10.38 -29.79
CA LEU A 58 1.97 -9.51 -30.31
C LEU A 58 2.91 -10.24 -31.28
N ALA A 59 3.20 -11.53 -31.05
CA ALA A 59 3.93 -12.38 -31.99
C ALA A 59 3.25 -12.49 -33.37
N LYS A 60 2.00 -12.01 -33.51
CA LYS A 60 1.27 -11.91 -34.77
C LYS A 60 1.60 -10.63 -35.58
N GLY A 61 2.48 -9.76 -35.05
CA GLY A 61 3.26 -8.77 -35.82
C GLY A 61 2.55 -7.45 -36.13
N GLU A 62 2.50 -6.52 -35.16
CA GLU A 62 2.01 -5.15 -35.38
C GLU A 62 3.12 -4.09 -35.30
N ASP A 63 2.87 -3.01 -36.04
CA ASP A 63 3.72 -1.89 -36.51
C ASP A 63 4.47 -1.13 -35.41
N VAL A 64 5.78 -0.87 -35.56
CA VAL A 64 6.60 -0.15 -34.56
C VAL A 64 7.28 1.06 -35.19
N ASP A 65 6.86 2.25 -34.77
CA ASP A 65 7.44 3.54 -35.13
C ASP A 65 8.77 3.78 -34.39
N LEU A 66 9.86 4.07 -35.11
CA LEU A 66 11.20 4.31 -34.57
C LEU A 66 11.22 5.41 -33.49
N SER A 67 10.34 6.39 -33.61
CA SER A 67 10.17 7.50 -32.66
C SER A 67 9.74 6.98 -31.28
N GLN A 68 8.85 5.97 -31.28
CA GLN A 68 8.34 5.31 -30.09
C GLN A 68 9.46 4.58 -29.34
N VAL A 69 10.38 3.92 -30.06
CA VAL A 69 11.51 3.18 -29.48
C VAL A 69 12.44 4.12 -28.72
N MET A 70 12.77 5.26 -29.32
CA MET A 70 13.67 6.25 -28.72
C MET A 70 13.06 6.88 -27.44
N ILE A 71 11.78 7.25 -27.50
CA ILE A 71 11.03 7.76 -26.32
C ILE A 71 10.95 6.69 -25.23
N THR A 72 10.68 5.44 -25.61
CA THR A 72 10.59 4.33 -24.66
C THR A 72 11.93 4.07 -23.97
N SER A 73 13.04 4.11 -24.71
CA SER A 73 14.40 3.96 -24.14
C SER A 73 14.73 5.08 -23.15
N GLN A 74 14.41 6.33 -23.50
CA GLN A 74 14.63 7.48 -22.62
C GLN A 74 13.78 7.37 -21.34
N LYS A 75 12.50 6.99 -21.49
CA LYS A 75 11.58 6.77 -20.36
C LYS A 75 12.07 5.65 -19.45
N ALA A 76 12.49 4.51 -20.02
CA ALA A 76 13.01 3.37 -19.28
C ALA A 76 14.24 3.75 -18.45
N SER A 77 15.16 4.54 -19.02
CA SER A 77 16.34 5.02 -18.31
C SER A 77 15.99 5.87 -17.09
N ILE A 78 15.06 6.83 -17.24
CA ILE A 78 14.60 7.69 -16.14
C ILE A 78 13.86 6.87 -15.07
N THR A 79 12.99 5.95 -15.49
CA THR A 79 12.25 5.07 -14.58
C THR A 79 13.18 4.15 -13.80
N LEU A 80 14.23 3.63 -14.42
CA LEU A 80 15.23 2.81 -13.75
C LEU A 80 15.97 3.59 -12.66
N GLN A 81 16.37 4.84 -12.96
CA GLN A 81 16.99 5.73 -11.99
C GLN A 81 16.06 6.01 -10.80
N ALA A 82 14.79 6.37 -11.07
CA ALA A 82 13.80 6.58 -10.02
C ALA A 82 13.57 5.33 -9.16
N THR A 83 13.59 4.15 -9.79
CA THR A 83 13.44 2.86 -9.08
C THR A 83 14.61 2.60 -8.13
N MET A 84 15.84 2.96 -8.52
CA MET A 84 17.01 2.82 -7.66
C MET A 84 16.91 3.73 -6.43
N GLU A 85 16.45 4.97 -6.59
CA GLU A 85 16.21 5.89 -5.47
C GLU A 85 15.14 5.35 -4.51
N ILE A 86 14.04 4.84 -5.05
CA ILE A 86 12.97 4.21 -4.25
C ILE A 86 13.50 2.97 -3.52
N ARG A 87 14.29 2.12 -4.18
CA ARG A 87 14.92 0.95 -3.57
C ARG A 87 15.81 1.37 -2.40
N ASN A 88 16.66 2.38 -2.58
CA ASN A 88 17.55 2.87 -1.54
C ASN A 88 16.75 3.37 -0.33
N LYS A 89 15.71 4.19 -0.55
CA LYS A 89 14.85 4.68 0.53
C LYS A 89 14.04 3.59 1.23
N ALA A 90 13.61 2.55 0.51
CA ALA A 90 12.93 1.41 1.12
C ALA A 90 13.86 0.61 2.03
N VAL A 91 15.13 0.44 1.64
CA VAL A 91 16.15 -0.21 2.48
C VAL A 91 16.46 0.64 3.71
N GLU A 92 16.64 1.95 3.56
CA GLU A 92 16.82 2.89 4.67
C GLU A 92 15.64 2.82 5.66
N ALA A 93 14.40 2.86 5.16
CA ALA A 93 13.20 2.78 5.99
C ALA A 93 13.10 1.44 6.74
N TYR A 94 13.50 0.33 6.11
CA TYR A 94 13.57 -0.97 6.77
C TYR A 94 14.61 -0.99 7.89
N GLN A 95 15.82 -0.46 7.63
CA GLN A 95 16.87 -0.34 8.64
C GLN A 95 16.43 0.54 9.81
N GLU A 96 15.74 1.65 9.54
CA GLU A 96 15.25 2.57 10.58
C GLU A 96 14.18 1.92 11.47
N MET A 97 13.24 1.18 10.88
CA MET A 97 12.24 0.43 11.64
C MET A 97 12.88 -0.61 12.58
N MET A 98 13.96 -1.28 12.14
CA MET A 98 14.70 -2.20 13.00
C MET A 98 15.42 -1.47 14.14
N ARG A 99 15.99 -0.27 13.89
CA ARG A 99 16.64 0.56 14.92
C ARG A 99 15.64 1.11 15.96
N MET A 100 14.39 1.38 15.58
CA MET A 100 13.36 1.80 16.54
C MET A 100 12.85 0.67 17.45
N SER A 101 13.11 -0.60 17.10
CA SER A 101 12.52 -1.76 17.77
C SER A 101 13.48 -2.47 18.75
N VAL A 102 14.66 -1.91 19.05
CA VAL A 102 15.60 -2.44 20.06
C VAL A 102 15.59 -1.62 21.34
#